data_AF-A0A448X167-F1
#
_entry.id   AF-A0A448X167-F1
#
_cell.length_a   1.000
_cell.length_b   1.000
_cell.length_c   1.000
_cell.angle_alpha   90.00
_cell.angle_beta   90.00
_cell.angle_gamma   90.00
#
_symmetry.space_group_name_H-M   'P 1'
#
loop_
_entity.id
_entity.type
_entity.pdbx_description
1 polymer ?
#
loop_
_entity_poly.entity_id
_entity_poly.type
_entity_poly.pdbx_seq_one_letter_code
_entity_poly.pdbx_strand_id
1 'polypeptide(L)' 'MRSRITGKLELGRASLVIRYVQPIDAGVYTCHISTEYGEADSQPARLGCEATGTIDGGSQLPGDKSRGEDEVKNIGG' A
#
# COMPACT_ATOMS: atom_id res chain seq x y z
N MET A 1 -15.06 11.31 -15.77
CA MET A 1 -13.93 10.50 -15.27
C MET A 1 -12.77 11.47 -14.99
N ARG A 2 -12.21 11.51 -13.77
CA ARG A 2 -11.01 12.32 -13.48
C ARG A 2 -9.77 11.46 -13.67
N SER A 3 -8.71 12.02 -14.28
CA SER A 3 -7.41 11.33 -14.36
C SER A 3 -6.84 11.10 -12.96
N ARG A 4 -6.19 9.95 -12.74
CA ARG A 4 -5.42 9.69 -11.51
C ARG A 4 -4.12 10.49 -11.45
N ILE A 5 -3.54 10.80 -12.61
CA ILE A 5 -2.28 11.53 -12.75
C ILE A 5 -2.58 12.91 -13.33
N THR A 6 -2.16 13.95 -12.64
CA THR A 6 -2.39 15.34 -13.04
C THR A 6 -1.17 16.21 -12.78
N GLY A 7 -0.72 16.93 -13.81
CA GLY A 7 0.28 17.99 -13.70
C GLY A 7 -0.38 19.36 -13.51
N LYS A 8 0.29 20.26 -12.79
CA LYS A 8 -0.09 21.65 -12.59
C LYS A 8 1.12 22.55 -12.72
N LEU A 9 0.92 23.71 -13.37
CA LEU A 9 1.90 24.78 -13.44
C LEU A 9 1.21 26.07 -12.98
N GLU A 10 1.61 26.59 -11.82
CA GLU A 10 0.99 27.75 -11.21
C GLU A 10 2.07 28.63 -10.58
N LEU A 11 2.11 29.92 -10.92
CA LEU A 11 3.00 30.92 -10.28
C LEU A 11 4.48 30.51 -10.22
N GLY A 12 5.00 29.92 -11.30
CA GLY A 12 6.40 29.47 -11.39
C GLY A 12 6.71 28.15 -10.66
N ARG A 13 5.67 27.42 -10.20
CA ARG A 13 5.83 26.09 -9.60
C ARG A 13 5.14 25.03 -10.46
N ALA A 14 5.91 24.00 -10.80
CA ALA A 14 5.38 22.76 -11.36
C ALA A 14 5.04 21.76 -10.24
N SER A 15 3.98 20.98 -10.41
CA SER A 15 3.57 19.93 -9.46
C SER A 15 2.95 18.76 -10.20
N LEU A 16 3.31 17.54 -9.80
CA LEU A 16 2.72 16.30 -10.30
C LEU A 16 1.98 15.61 -9.15
N VAL A 17 0.70 15.30 -9.36
CA VAL A 17 -0.14 14.61 -8.38
C VAL A 17 -0.57 13.27 -8.96
N ILE A 18 -0.24 12.19 -8.26
CA ILE A 18 -0.65 10.81 -8.57
C ILE A 18 -1.58 10.35 -7.44
N ARG A 19 -2.83 10.06 -7.76
CA ARG A 19 -3.85 9.60 -6.80
C ARG A 19 -4.03 8.10 -6.89
N TYR A 20 -4.24 7.47 -5.73
CA TYR A 20 -4.39 6.01 -5.63
C TYR A 20 -3.19 5.31 -6.27
N VAL A 21 -2.00 5.61 -5.76
CA VAL A 21 -0.75 5.12 -6.33
C VAL A 21 -0.77 3.60 -6.36
N GLN A 22 -0.49 3.04 -7.54
CA GLN A 22 -0.41 1.60 -7.77
C GLN A 22 1.05 1.19 -7.92
N PRO A 23 1.40 -0.10 -7.75
CA PRO A 23 2.79 -0.56 -7.92
C PRO A 23 3.41 -0.20 -9.28
N ILE A 24 2.60 -0.08 -10.34
CA ILE A 24 3.05 0.35 -11.68
C ILE A 24 3.47 1.83 -11.75
N ASP A 25 3.03 2.65 -10.79
CA ASP A 25 3.41 4.05 -10.68
C ASP A 25 4.77 4.21 -9.95
N ALA A 26 5.37 3.13 -9.44
CA ALA A 26 6.67 3.20 -8.77
C ALA A 26 7.80 3.55 -9.76
N GLY A 27 8.74 4.40 -9.33
CA GLY A 27 9.84 4.81 -10.19
C GLY A 27 10.54 6.09 -9.73
N VAL A 28 11.32 6.66 -10.64
CA VAL A 28 12.03 7.92 -10.44
C VAL A 28 11.40 8.97 -11.35
N TYR A 29 11.01 10.09 -10.75
CA TYR A 29 10.37 11.23 -11.42
C TYR A 29 11.30 12.44 -11.39
N THR A 30 11.42 13.11 -12.52
CA THR A 30 12.10 14.40 -12.67
C THR A 30 11.14 15.39 -13.33
N CYS A 31 11.19 16.66 -12.91
CA CYS A 31 10.53 17.73 -13.63
C CYS A 31 11.51 18.31 -14.63
N HIS A 32 11.16 18.26 -15.91
CA HIS A 32 11.92 18.87 -16.99
C HIS A 32 11.25 20.18 -17.39
N ILE A 33 12.04 21.26 -17.48
CA ILE A 33 11.59 22.57 -17.94
C ILE A 33 12.43 22.94 -19.16
N SER A 34 11.76 23.28 -20.27
CA SER A 34 12.39 23.75 -21.50
C SER A 34 11.81 25.10 -21.89
N THR A 35 12.69 26.05 -22.20
CA THR A 35 12.38 27.42 -22.60
C THR A 35 13.29 27.87 -23.75
N GLU A 36 13.03 29.03 -24.34
CA GLU A 36 13.92 29.62 -25.36
C GLU A 36 15.34 29.93 -24.85
N TYR A 37 15.53 30.01 -23.52
CA TYR A 37 16.82 30.29 -22.88
C TYR A 37 17.59 29.02 -22.48
N GLY A 38 17.00 27.84 -22.68
CA GLY A 38 17.59 26.55 -22.35
C GLY A 38 16.68 25.66 -21.51
N GLU A 39 17.28 24.60 -20.96
CA GLU A 39 16.60 23.52 -20.26
C GLU A 39 17.19 23.27 -18.88
N ALA A 40 16.37 22.79 -17.95
CA ALA A 40 16.80 22.38 -16.63
C ALA A 40 15.94 21.24 -16.09
N ASP A 41 16.59 20.32 -15.37
CA ASP A 41 15.94 19.23 -14.66
C ASP A 41 15.94 19.47 -13.14
N SER A 42 14.85 19.09 -12.49
CA SER A 42 14.83 18.99 -11.03
C SER A 42 15.74 17.85 -10.54
N GLN A 43 16.10 17.90 -9.26
CA GLN A 43 16.63 16.69 -8.61
C GLN A 43 15.61 15.54 -8.69
N PRO A 44 16.05 14.27 -8.80
CA PRO A 44 15.15 13.14 -8.93
C PRO A 44 14.34 12.87 -7.65
N ALA A 45 13.05 12.62 -7.80
CA ALA A 45 12.15 12.15 -6.74
C ALA A 45 11.85 10.65 -6.91
N ARG A 46 11.98 9.86 -5.85
CA ARG A 46 11.68 8.41 -5.88
C ARG A 46 10.29 8.14 -5.31
N LEU A 47 9.46 7.43 -6.07
CA LEU A 47 8.16 6.94 -5.65
C LEU A 47 8.23 5.43 -5.45
N GLY A 48 8.09 5.00 -4.20
CA GLY A 48 7.93 3.58 -3.83
C GLY A 48 6.49 3.27 -3.49
N CYS A 49 6.06 2.04 -3.80
CA CYS A 49 4.76 1.50 -3.40
C CYS A 49 4.96 0.16 -2.72
N GLU A 50 4.60 0.09 -1.44
CA GLU A 50 4.56 -1.15 -0.69
C GLU A 50 3.10 -1.58 -0.53
N ALA A 51 2.76 -2.75 -1.05
CA ALA A 51 1.49 -3.38 -0.71
C ALA A 51 1.64 -3.95 0.71
N THR A 52 1.03 -3.29 1.69
CA THR A 52 0.95 -3.87 3.04
C THR A 52 0.06 -5.11 2.94
N GLY A 53 0.67 -6.27 3.21
CA GLY A 53 0.06 -7.58 3.02
C GLY A 53 -1.31 -7.72 3.69
N THR A 54 -2.17 -8.44 2.99
CA THR A 54 -3.52 -8.90 3.30
C THR A 54 -3.71 -9.34 4.76
N ILE A 55 -4.93 -9.17 5.27
CA ILE A 55 -5.43 -9.76 6.52
C ILE A 55 -4.88 -11.18 6.68
N ASP A 56 -4.02 -11.40 7.68
CA ASP A 56 -3.51 -12.72 8.01
C ASP A 56 -4.69 -13.62 8.40
N GLY A 57 -5.09 -14.51 7.50
CA GLY A 57 -6.08 -15.56 7.76
C GLY A 57 -5.63 -16.60 8.79
N GLY A 58 -4.49 -16.39 9.46
CA GLY A 58 -3.90 -17.30 10.43
C GLY A 58 -4.65 -17.40 11.77
N SER A 59 -5.68 -16.59 12.00
CA SER A 59 -6.50 -16.68 13.22
C SER A 59 -7.87 -17.31 12.97
N GLN A 60 -7.89 -18.52 12.40
CA GLN A 60 -9.05 -19.41 12.44
C GLN A 60 -8.58 -20.81 12.92
N LEU A 61 -8.36 -20.91 14.24
CA LEU A 61 -8.27 -22.06 15.17
C LEU A 61 -8.24 -23.52 14.61
N PRO A 62 -7.40 -24.40 15.20
CA PRO A 62 -7.74 -25.81 15.33
C PRO A 62 -7.84 -26.27 16.81
N GLY A 63 -9.08 -26.53 17.24
CA GLY A 63 -9.47 -27.67 18.10
C GLY A 63 -9.01 -27.73 19.56
N ASP A 64 -9.91 -27.44 20.49
CA ASP A 64 -10.03 -28.22 21.73
C ASP A 64 -11.49 -28.70 21.87
N LYS A 65 -11.72 -29.96 21.50
CA LYS A 65 -12.95 -30.71 21.78
C LYS A 65 -12.58 -31.87 22.71
N SER A 66 -12.33 -31.62 23.99
CA SER A 66 -12.41 -32.70 24.99
C SER A 66 -12.33 -32.16 26.41
N ARG A 67 -13.44 -31.66 26.95
CA ARG A 67 -13.59 -31.63 28.42
C ARG A 67 -15.06 -31.57 28.80
N GLY A 68 -15.69 -32.73 28.89
CA GLY A 68 -17.10 -32.75 29.27
C GLY A 68 -17.79 -34.07 29.52
N GLU A 69 -17.17 -35.25 29.42
CA GLU A 69 -17.88 -36.51 29.68
C GLU A 69 -16.93 -37.58 30.22
N ASP A 70 -16.85 -37.70 31.55
CA ASP A 70 -16.50 -38.94 32.27
C ASP A 70 -17.08 -38.81 33.69
N GLU A 71 -18.41 -38.76 33.75
CA GLU A 71 -19.20 -38.88 34.97
C GLU A 71 -19.49 -40.38 35.23
N VAL A 72 -19.22 -40.81 36.47
CA VAL A 72 -19.67 -42.04 37.17
C VAL A 72 -19.18 -43.42 36.70
N LYS A 73 -17.95 -43.78 37.10
CA LYS A 73 -17.62 -45.18 37.48
C LYS A 73 -16.74 -45.23 38.72
N ASN A 74 -17.36 -45.28 39.91
CA ASN A 74 -16.95 -46.13 41.04
C ASN A 74 -17.62 -45.69 42.35
N ILE A 75 -18.63 -46.43 42.78
CA ILE A 75 -18.81 -46.80 44.20
C ILE A 75 -19.52 -48.15 44.24
N GLY A 76 -18.72 -49.21 44.28
CA GLY A 76 -19.15 -50.59 44.50
C GLY A 76 -18.01 -51.33 45.18
N GLY A 77 -18.00 -51.26 46.51
CA GLY A 77 -17.09 -51.94 47.43
C GLY A 77 -17.72 -51.94 48.81
#